data_AF-A0A942DTD2-F1
#
_entry.id   AF-A0A942DTD2-F1
#
_cell.length_a   1.000
_cell.length_b   1.000
_cell.length_c   1.000
_cell.angle_alpha   90.00
_cell.angle_beta   90.00
_cell.angle_gamma   90.00
#
_symmetry.space_group_name_H-M   'P 1'
#
loop_
_entity.id
_entity.type
_entity.pdbx_description
1 polymer ?
#
loop_
_entity_poly.entity_id
_entity_poly.type
_entity_poly.pdbx_seq_one_letter_code
_entity_poly.pdbx_strand_id
1 'polypeptide(L)'
;MKTFLVGFFLIFGLQANAATTMSTAEFIAHYVQKVNDRLETINTERALEGSRTYCAQLSDEQMSEIENLFVTNTTGKANQIVYRDLSHITAGQFIADASENLGCFPTSWLPGRSSIGGFFFGTKAYVMDNLLVRKSLEDLAGRPFDDSETLSQLLTR
;
A
#
# COMPACT_ATOMS: atom_id res chain seq x y z
N MET A 1 23.32 65.88 4.17
CA MET A 1 24.10 64.76 4.75
C MET A 1 23.43 64.30 6.04
N LYS A 2 22.82 63.11 6.02
CA LYS A 2 22.67 62.23 7.19
C LYS A 2 22.21 60.87 6.69
N THR A 3 23.15 59.94 6.69
CA THR A 3 22.99 58.51 6.51
C THR A 3 22.16 57.94 7.67
N PHE A 4 21.17 57.09 7.35
CA PHE A 4 20.70 56.06 8.25
C PHE A 4 20.62 54.74 7.48
N LEU A 5 21.60 53.89 7.78
CA LEU A 5 21.62 52.46 7.45
C LEU A 5 20.78 51.70 8.48
N VAL A 6 20.51 50.45 8.10
CA VAL A 6 20.14 49.30 8.94
C VAL A 6 18.64 49.00 9.02
N GLY A 7 18.26 47.87 8.41
CA GLY A 7 16.98 47.22 8.66
C GLY A 7 16.53 46.25 7.56
N PHE A 8 17.44 45.50 6.93
CA PHE A 8 17.08 44.40 6.03
C PHE A 8 16.57 43.24 6.90
N PHE A 9 15.28 43.26 7.25
CA PHE A 9 14.60 42.11 7.86
C PHE A 9 14.38 41.06 6.77
N LEU A 10 15.40 40.21 6.58
CA LEU A 10 15.23 38.92 5.95
C LEU A 10 14.32 38.07 6.85
N ILE A 11 13.02 38.14 6.58
CA ILE A 11 12.09 37.10 7.00
C ILE A 11 12.39 35.91 6.08
N PHE A 12 13.49 35.21 6.37
CA PHE A 12 13.62 33.81 6.00
C PHE A 12 12.58 33.07 6.84
N GLY A 13 11.35 33.02 6.33
CA GLY A 13 10.38 32.05 6.77
C GLY A 13 10.98 30.68 6.55
N LEU A 14 11.50 30.08 7.62
CA LEU A 14 11.65 28.64 7.70
C LEU A 14 10.29 28.07 7.31
N GLN A 15 10.20 27.54 6.09
CA GLN A 15 9.22 26.50 5.82
C GLN A 15 9.66 25.32 6.68
N ALA A 16 9.19 25.30 7.93
CA ALA A 16 9.13 24.08 8.69
C ALA A 16 8.26 23.16 7.84
N ASN A 17 8.89 22.24 7.10
CA ASN A 17 8.22 21.08 6.58
C ASN A 17 7.71 20.33 7.80
N ALA A 18 6.50 20.68 8.25
CA ALA A 18 5.73 19.79 9.10
C ALA A 18 5.61 18.52 8.28
N ALA A 19 6.36 17.48 8.66
CA ALA A 19 6.16 16.15 8.14
C ALA A 19 4.69 15.81 8.44
N THR A 20 3.82 16.02 7.46
CA THR A 20 2.39 15.77 7.60
C THR A 20 2.24 14.26 7.74
N THR A 21 1.98 13.82 8.97
CA THR A 21 1.62 12.44 9.27
C THR A 21 0.33 12.11 8.53
N MET A 22 0.43 11.26 7.51
CA MET A 22 -0.70 10.76 6.74
C MET A 22 -1.71 10.06 7.66
N SER A 23 -2.99 10.41 7.54
CA SER A 23 -4.07 9.71 8.25
C SER A 23 -4.29 8.31 7.67
N THR A 24 -4.92 7.41 8.42
CA THR A 24 -5.19 6.05 7.96
C THR A 24 -6.06 6.01 6.70
N ALA A 25 -7.06 6.89 6.60
CA ALA A 25 -7.92 6.97 5.42
C ALA A 25 -7.14 7.45 4.18
N GLU A 26 -6.26 8.46 4.34
CA GLU A 26 -5.37 8.90 3.27
C GLU A 26 -4.39 7.79 2.86
N PHE A 27 -3.85 7.06 3.83
CA PHE A 27 -2.98 5.92 3.56
C PHE A 27 -3.68 4.85 2.71
N ILE A 28 -4.89 4.43 3.09
CA ILE A 28 -5.63 3.40 2.35
C ILE A 28 -5.88 3.87 0.91
N ALA A 29 -6.35 5.11 0.73
CA ALA A 29 -6.63 5.67 -0.60
C ALA A 29 -5.37 5.70 -1.48
N HIS A 30 -4.25 6.20 -0.97
CA HIS A 30 -2.99 6.25 -1.71
C HIS A 30 -2.39 4.88 -1.96
N TYR A 31 -2.50 3.97 -0.99
CA TYR A 31 -2.03 2.60 -1.11
C TYR A 31 -2.78 1.84 -2.22
N VAL A 32 -4.12 1.92 -2.22
CA VAL A 32 -4.97 1.31 -3.27
C VAL A 32 -4.60 1.87 -4.64
N GLN A 33 -4.36 3.18 -4.74
CA GLN A 33 -3.89 3.79 -5.99
C GLN A 33 -2.57 3.17 -6.44
N LYS A 34 -1.57 3.02 -5.56
CA LYS A 34 -0.28 2.39 -5.90
C LYS A 34 -0.42 0.94 -6.35
N VAL A 35 -1.32 0.17 -5.74
CA VAL A 35 -1.60 -1.20 -6.17
C VAL A 35 -2.18 -1.20 -7.58
N ASN A 36 -3.15 -0.33 -7.86
CA ASN A 36 -3.78 -0.23 -9.18
C ASN A 36 -2.79 0.23 -10.27
N ASP A 37 -1.97 1.25 -9.99
CA ASP A 37 -0.92 1.71 -10.92
C ASP A 37 0.05 0.57 -11.29
N ARG A 38 0.39 -0.27 -10.30
CA ARG A 38 1.24 -1.45 -10.51
C ARG A 38 0.55 -2.54 -11.31
N LEU A 39 -0.72 -2.83 -11.03
CA LEU A 39 -1.51 -3.79 -11.79
C LEU A 39 -1.63 -3.37 -13.25
N GLU A 40 -1.85 -2.09 -13.52
CA GLU A 40 -1.87 -1.54 -14.88
C GLU A 40 -0.52 -1.74 -15.59
N THR A 41 0.58 -1.42 -14.92
CA THR A 41 1.93 -1.62 -15.46
C THR A 41 2.20 -3.09 -15.80
N ILE A 42 1.93 -3.99 -14.84
CA ILE A 42 2.10 -5.44 -15.02
C ILE A 42 1.22 -5.94 -16.18
N ASN A 43 -0.03 -5.52 -16.26
CA ASN A 43 -0.94 -5.96 -17.32
C ASN A 43 -0.53 -5.43 -18.70
N THR A 44 0.01 -4.22 -18.76
CA THR A 44 0.55 -3.65 -20.00
C THR A 44 1.73 -4.47 -20.50
N GLU A 45 2.70 -4.78 -19.63
CA GLU A 45 3.84 -5.64 -19.98
C GLU A 45 3.39 -7.02 -20.46
N ARG A 46 2.45 -7.65 -19.73
CA ARG A 46 1.91 -8.96 -20.10
C ARG A 46 1.18 -8.95 -21.43
N ALA A 47 0.40 -7.89 -21.71
CA ALA A 47 -0.29 -7.75 -22.98
C ALA A 47 0.70 -7.62 -24.15
N LEU A 48 1.80 -6.87 -23.98
CA LEU A 48 2.88 -6.77 -24.96
C LEU A 48 3.56 -8.11 -25.22
N GLU A 49 3.66 -8.95 -24.19
CA GLU A 49 4.18 -10.32 -24.28
C GLU A 49 3.15 -11.34 -24.81
N GLY A 50 1.91 -10.93 -25.12
CA GLY A 50 0.84 -11.83 -25.54
C GLY A 50 0.33 -12.76 -24.42
N SER A 51 0.63 -12.43 -23.17
CA SER A 51 0.24 -13.18 -21.98
C SER A 51 -1.12 -12.74 -21.44
N ARG A 52 -1.85 -13.65 -20.78
CA ARG A 52 -3.12 -13.34 -20.10
C ARG A 52 -2.89 -12.31 -18.98
N THR A 53 -3.69 -11.27 -18.92
CA THR A 53 -3.67 -10.25 -17.85
C THR A 53 -4.21 -10.79 -16.52
N TYR A 54 -3.84 -10.13 -15.42
CA TYR A 54 -4.34 -10.37 -14.07
C TYR A 54 -5.53 -9.46 -13.76
N CYS A 55 -5.85 -9.23 -12.47
CA CYS A 55 -6.83 -8.22 -12.07
C CYS A 55 -6.52 -6.87 -12.72
N ALA A 56 -7.55 -6.20 -13.23
CA ALA A 56 -7.40 -4.87 -13.82
C ALA A 56 -7.17 -3.80 -12.73
N GLN A 57 -7.86 -3.95 -11.60
CA GLN A 57 -7.76 -3.12 -10.40
C GLN A 57 -8.29 -3.92 -9.20
N LEU A 58 -8.12 -3.39 -7.99
CA LEU A 58 -8.77 -3.93 -6.80
C LEU A 58 -10.29 -3.78 -6.87
N SER A 59 -11.01 -4.82 -6.45
CA SER A 59 -12.46 -4.79 -6.27
C SER A 59 -12.85 -4.08 -4.98
N ASP A 60 -14.12 -3.66 -4.88
CA ASP A 60 -14.65 -3.05 -3.65
C ASP A 60 -14.50 -3.95 -2.42
N GLU A 61 -14.63 -5.27 -2.62
CA GLU A 61 -14.43 -6.27 -1.57
C GLU A 61 -12.97 -6.30 -1.10
N GLN A 62 -12.01 -6.35 -2.02
CA GLN A 62 -10.57 -6.32 -1.69
C GLN A 62 -10.17 -5.01 -1.00
N MET A 63 -10.71 -3.88 -1.46
CA MET A 63 -10.49 -2.58 -0.82
C MET A 63 -11.07 -2.56 0.60
N SER A 64 -12.27 -3.11 0.79
CA SER A 64 -12.89 -3.24 2.11
C SER A 64 -12.08 -4.13 3.05
N GLU A 65 -11.47 -5.21 2.55
CA GLU A 65 -10.63 -6.07 3.40
C GLU A 65 -9.35 -5.35 3.86
N ILE A 66 -8.72 -4.57 2.98
CA ILE A 66 -7.58 -3.70 3.35
C ILE A 66 -8.03 -2.66 4.40
N GLU A 67 -9.20 -2.06 4.21
CA GLU A 67 -9.75 -1.09 5.16
C GLU A 67 -10.03 -1.72 6.54
N ASN A 68 -10.56 -2.94 6.55
CA ASN A 68 -10.91 -3.69 7.76
C ASN A 68 -9.70 -3.96 8.67
N LEU A 69 -8.47 -4.02 8.12
CA LEU A 69 -7.23 -4.14 8.91
C LEU A 69 -7.07 -3.00 9.93
N PHE A 70 -7.71 -1.85 9.68
CA PHE A 70 -7.61 -0.68 10.52
C PHE A 70 -8.87 -0.39 11.31
N VAL A 71 -9.96 -1.13 11.17
CA VAL A 71 -11.22 -0.79 11.86
C VAL A 71 -11.18 -1.25 13.34
N THR A 72 -11.56 -0.37 14.27
CA THR A 72 -11.64 -0.70 15.72
C THR A 72 -13.04 -1.04 16.21
N ASN A 73 -14.07 -0.39 15.67
CA ASN A 73 -15.48 -0.62 16.01
C ASN A 73 -16.36 0.22 15.07
N THR A 74 -17.46 -0.36 14.63
CA THR A 74 -18.57 0.38 14.00
C THR A 74 -19.54 0.77 15.12
N THR A 75 -19.35 1.92 15.76
CA THR A 75 -20.28 2.32 16.84
C THR A 75 -21.68 2.57 16.28
N GLY A 76 -22.72 2.10 16.98
CA GLY A 76 -24.14 2.13 16.54
C GLY A 76 -24.78 3.52 16.36
N LYS A 77 -24.00 4.59 16.26
CA LYS A 77 -24.43 5.87 15.68
C LYS A 77 -24.16 5.77 14.18
N ALA A 78 -25.22 5.80 13.38
CA ALA A 78 -25.22 5.58 11.94
C ALA A 78 -23.89 5.93 11.23
N ASN A 79 -23.16 4.89 10.83
CA ASN A 79 -22.11 4.88 9.81
C ASN A 79 -20.85 5.72 10.07
N GLN A 80 -20.31 5.76 11.29
CA GLN A 80 -18.95 6.29 11.50
C GLN A 80 -17.94 5.15 11.64
N ILE A 81 -17.06 5.02 10.64
CA ILE A 81 -15.89 4.13 10.69
C ILE A 81 -14.82 4.79 11.56
N VAL A 82 -14.31 4.05 12.55
CA VAL A 82 -13.22 4.51 13.44
C VAL A 82 -11.97 3.68 13.16
N TYR A 83 -10.98 4.33 12.55
CA TYR A 83 -9.70 3.71 12.21
C TYR A 83 -8.71 3.72 13.39
N ARG A 84 -7.92 2.66 13.49
CA ARG A 84 -6.63 2.62 14.18
C ARG A 84 -5.64 3.50 13.44
N ASP A 85 -4.70 4.07 14.16
CA ASP A 85 -3.60 4.81 13.53
C ASP A 85 -2.60 3.84 12.88
N LEU A 86 -1.76 4.38 11.99
CA LEU A 86 -0.76 3.63 11.23
C LEU A 86 0.37 3.05 12.10
N SER A 87 0.53 3.48 13.34
CA SER A 87 1.46 2.89 14.31
C SER A 87 1.00 1.54 14.86
N HIS A 88 -0.28 1.18 14.65
CA HIS A 88 -0.85 -0.06 15.16
C HIS A 88 -0.31 -1.34 14.48
N ILE A 89 0.09 -1.24 13.21
CA ILE A 89 0.47 -2.39 12.39
C ILE A 89 1.86 -2.16 11.81
N THR A 90 2.67 -3.22 11.78
CA THR A 90 3.96 -3.21 11.09
C THR A 90 3.78 -3.40 9.60
N ALA A 91 4.74 -2.95 8.79
CA ALA A 91 4.72 -3.16 7.36
C ALA A 91 4.70 -4.66 7.02
N GLY A 92 5.45 -5.48 7.75
CA GLY A 92 5.44 -6.94 7.57
C GLY A 92 4.07 -7.57 7.87
N GLN A 93 3.41 -7.12 8.94
CA GLN A 93 2.08 -7.63 9.28
C GLN A 93 1.03 -7.16 8.26
N PHE A 94 1.07 -5.88 7.87
CA PHE A 94 0.20 -5.37 6.82
C PHE A 94 0.38 -6.14 5.51
N ILE A 95 1.63 -6.42 5.10
CA ILE A 95 1.92 -7.22 3.91
C ILE A 95 1.27 -8.60 4.03
N ALA A 96 1.48 -9.30 5.15
CA ALA A 96 0.94 -10.63 5.34
C ALA A 96 -0.60 -10.63 5.24
N ASP A 97 -1.26 -9.75 5.97
CA ASP A 97 -2.71 -9.70 6.11
C ASP A 97 -3.40 -9.19 4.83
N ALA A 98 -2.82 -8.20 4.15
CA ALA A 98 -3.36 -7.70 2.88
C ALA A 98 -3.18 -8.70 1.74
N SER A 99 -2.05 -9.42 1.70
CA SER A 99 -1.76 -10.39 0.62
C SER A 99 -2.64 -11.63 0.66
N GLU A 100 -3.09 -12.04 1.85
CA GLU A 100 -4.00 -13.18 2.02
C GLU A 100 -5.35 -12.94 1.35
N ASN A 101 -5.80 -11.68 1.29
CA ASN A 101 -7.13 -11.30 0.82
C ASN A 101 -7.14 -10.71 -0.60
N LEU A 102 -5.97 -10.47 -1.21
CA LEU A 102 -5.89 -9.87 -2.55
C LEU A 102 -6.28 -10.83 -3.66
N GLY A 103 -5.71 -12.03 -3.72
CA GLY A 103 -6.05 -13.03 -4.74
C GLY A 103 -5.99 -12.52 -6.19
N CYS A 104 -5.13 -11.53 -6.48
CA CYS A 104 -5.08 -10.90 -7.81
C CYS A 104 -4.37 -11.78 -8.84
N PHE A 105 -3.54 -12.71 -8.37
CA PHE A 105 -2.83 -13.67 -9.20
C PHE A 105 -3.50 -15.04 -9.18
N PRO A 106 -3.66 -15.70 -10.33
CA PRO A 106 -4.32 -17.00 -10.38
C PRO A 106 -3.49 -18.07 -9.64
N THR A 107 -4.11 -18.76 -8.69
CA THR A 107 -3.61 -20.01 -8.10
C THR A 107 -3.59 -21.05 -9.23
N SER A 108 -2.41 -21.27 -9.82
CA SER A 108 -2.17 -22.08 -11.03
C SER A 108 -3.31 -23.03 -11.44
N TRP A 109 -4.10 -22.63 -12.43
CA TRP A 109 -4.99 -23.53 -13.17
C TRP A 109 -4.14 -24.23 -14.23
N LEU A 110 -3.51 -25.35 -13.87
CA LEU A 110 -2.97 -26.29 -14.86
C LEU A 110 -4.10 -27.27 -15.22
N PRO A 111 -4.79 -27.15 -16.37
CA PRO A 111 -5.63 -28.24 -16.85
C PRO A 111 -4.69 -29.33 -17.36
N GLY A 112 -4.63 -30.45 -16.63
CA GLY A 112 -3.99 -31.67 -17.12
C GLY A 112 -2.50 -31.77 -16.84
N ARG A 113 -2.16 -32.28 -15.65
CA ARG A 113 -1.38 -33.52 -15.49
C ARG A 113 -1.29 -33.81 -13.99
N SER A 114 -2.12 -34.76 -13.58
CA SER A 114 -1.92 -35.53 -12.36
C SER A 114 -0.54 -36.20 -12.42
N SER A 115 0.47 -35.56 -11.85
CA SER A 115 1.73 -36.23 -11.56
C SER A 115 2.36 -35.62 -10.31
N ILE A 116 2.21 -36.36 -9.20
CA ILE A 116 3.24 -36.62 -8.19
C ILE A 116 3.86 -35.36 -7.56
N GLY A 117 3.40 -35.00 -6.36
CA GLY A 117 4.05 -34.04 -5.47
C GLY A 117 3.11 -32.93 -5.00
N GLY A 118 2.51 -33.11 -3.84
CA GLY A 118 1.54 -32.17 -3.28
C GLY A 118 2.13 -30.79 -2.95
N PHE A 119 1.21 -29.83 -2.79
CA PHE A 119 1.34 -28.65 -1.93
C PHE A 119 2.06 -27.39 -2.43
N PHE A 120 2.01 -27.05 -3.73
CA PHE A 120 2.52 -25.74 -4.22
C PHE A 120 1.54 -24.91 -5.06
N PHE A 121 0.27 -25.32 -5.16
CA PHE A 121 -0.71 -24.69 -6.07
C PHE A 121 -1.23 -23.32 -5.62
N GLY A 122 -0.98 -22.90 -4.36
CA GLY A 122 -1.34 -21.58 -3.83
C GLY A 122 -0.15 -20.66 -3.53
N THR A 123 1.04 -21.23 -3.28
CA THR A 123 2.21 -20.49 -2.80
C THR A 123 2.70 -19.46 -3.82
N LYS A 124 2.65 -19.78 -5.12
CA LYS A 124 3.13 -18.85 -6.15
C LYS A 124 2.22 -17.63 -6.30
N ALA A 125 0.90 -17.83 -6.25
CA ALA A 125 -0.06 -16.72 -6.30
C ALA A 125 0.13 -15.82 -5.08
N TYR A 126 0.18 -16.41 -3.88
CA TYR A 126 0.44 -15.69 -2.64
C TYR A 126 1.77 -14.90 -2.67
N VAL A 127 2.85 -15.47 -3.20
CA VAL A 127 4.14 -14.76 -3.33
C VAL A 127 4.01 -13.55 -4.26
N MET A 128 3.24 -13.66 -5.34
CA MET A 128 3.01 -12.55 -6.27
C MET A 128 2.13 -11.47 -5.63
N ASP A 129 1.08 -11.83 -4.89
CA ASP A 129 0.27 -10.89 -4.11
C ASP A 129 1.14 -10.19 -3.05
N ASN A 130 2.00 -10.93 -2.35
CA ASN A 130 2.96 -10.38 -1.38
C ASN A 130 3.93 -9.37 -2.00
N LEU A 131 4.47 -9.69 -3.17
CA LEU A 131 5.33 -8.77 -3.91
C LEU A 131 4.56 -7.54 -4.37
N LEU A 132 3.31 -7.69 -4.85
CA LEU A 132 2.47 -6.55 -5.23
C LEU A 132 2.24 -5.62 -4.04
N VAL A 133 1.88 -6.17 -2.87
CA VAL A 133 1.66 -5.37 -1.65
C VAL A 133 2.93 -4.66 -1.22
N ARG A 134 4.03 -5.39 -1.08
CA ARG A 134 5.31 -4.84 -0.63
C ARG A 134 5.76 -3.73 -1.57
N LYS A 135 5.75 -3.99 -2.88
CA LYS A 135 6.22 -3.01 -3.85
C LYS A 135 5.31 -1.78 -3.93
N SER A 136 4.01 -1.93 -3.69
CA SER A 136 3.10 -0.79 -3.59
C SER A 136 3.38 0.06 -2.34
N LEU A 137 3.74 -0.57 -1.21
CA LEU A 137 4.21 0.16 -0.01
C LEU A 137 5.54 0.85 -0.24
N GLU A 138 6.50 0.20 -0.92
CA GLU A 138 7.79 0.82 -1.25
C GLU A 138 7.60 2.06 -2.14
N ASP A 139 6.69 2.01 -3.12
CA ASP A 139 6.38 3.18 -3.97
C ASP A 139 5.70 4.30 -3.19
N LEU A 140 4.84 3.94 -2.24
CA LEU A 140 4.17 4.92 -1.39
C LEU A 140 5.16 5.60 -0.44
N ALA A 141 6.08 4.83 0.14
CA ALA A 141 7.14 5.33 1.02
C ALA A 141 8.29 6.00 0.26
N GLY A 142 8.45 5.73 -1.04
CA GLY A 142 9.57 6.17 -1.85
C GLY A 142 10.91 5.49 -1.49
N ARG A 143 10.87 4.38 -0.75
CA ARG A 143 12.08 3.69 -0.24
C ARG A 143 11.82 2.22 0.11
N PRO A 144 12.88 1.39 0.15
CA PRO A 144 12.81 0.09 0.82
C PRO A 144 12.67 0.27 2.34
N PHE A 145 12.21 -0.78 3.01
CA PHE A 145 11.91 -0.77 4.44
C PHE A 145 12.13 -2.13 5.09
N ASP A 146 12.24 -2.12 6.41
CA ASP A 146 12.25 -3.32 7.25
C ASP A 146 10.82 -3.68 7.67
N ASP A 147 10.50 -4.97 7.68
CA ASP A 147 9.17 -5.49 8.01
C ASP A 147 8.73 -5.17 9.45
N SER A 148 9.68 -4.87 10.33
CA SER A 148 9.43 -4.43 11.71
C SER A 148 9.03 -2.96 11.84
N GLU A 149 9.22 -2.13 10.80
CA GLU A 149 8.77 -0.74 10.83
C GLU A 149 7.25 -0.67 10.88
N THR A 150 6.69 0.14 11.78
CA THR A 150 5.25 0.50 11.71
C THR A 150 4.94 1.30 10.46
N LEU A 151 3.71 1.26 9.96
CA LEU A 151 3.34 2.07 8.78
C LEU A 151 3.54 3.57 9.03
N SER A 152 3.33 4.03 10.27
CA SER A 152 3.64 5.42 10.65
C SER A 152 5.13 5.75 10.52
N GLN A 153 6.02 4.86 10.97
CA GLN A 153 7.47 5.04 10.82
C GLN A 153 7.92 4.94 9.35
N LEU A 154 7.29 4.06 8.58
CA LEU A 154 7.57 3.88 7.18
C LEU A 154 7.34 5.18 6.40
N LEU A 155 6.19 5.82 6.62
CA LEU A 155 5.70 6.95 5.82
C LEU A 155 6.21 8.33 6.28
N THR A 156 7.02 8.40 7.33
CA THR A 156 7.50 9.67 7.91
C THR A 156 8.99 9.93 7.66
N ARG A 157 9.70 9.00 7.00
CA ARG A 157 11.15 9.06 6.75
C ARG A 157 11.44 9.10 5.27
#